data_AF-A0A3L7AEI1-F1
#
_entry.id   AF-A0A3L7AEI1-F1
#
_cell.length_a   1.000
_cell.length_b   1.000
_cell.length_c   1.000
_cell.angle_alpha   90.00
_cell.angle_beta   90.00
_cell.angle_gamma   90.00
#
_symmetry.space_group_name_H-M   'P 1'
#
loop_
_entity.id
_entity.type
_entity.pdbx_description
1 polymer ?
#
loop_
_entity_poly.entity_id
_entity_poly.type
_entity_poly.pdbx_seq_one_letter_code
_entity_poly.pdbx_strand_id
1 'polypeptide(L)'
;MNETHGGRARTGLGAIALALTLGFTLAGCTQATTTAKPSPSASASASPSSSASTEAEPDATADPESTATAEPGEVKQNTDKLVDPSKAADVCGVFGALSDLNAQIAALSPESAQTRFGDLLRLTGATFARLAEVDDVTELRAGWQKVGESATKAGDSFTVFGGEAMNATTLEALGQLSIDYEEVVGPQLENVQKRCGVDVGSLTPVEKE
;
A
#
# COMPACT_ATOMS: atom_id res chain seq x y z
N MET A 1 -33.74 -17.53 -29.30
CA MET A 1 -33.83 -17.47 -27.83
C MET A 1 -32.50 -16.91 -27.36
N ASN A 2 -32.57 -15.75 -26.70
CA ASN A 2 -31.44 -14.94 -26.27
C ASN A 2 -30.76 -15.58 -25.07
N GLU A 3 -29.46 -15.81 -25.14
CA GLU A 3 -28.61 -15.81 -23.95
C GLU A 3 -27.72 -14.56 -24.02
N THR A 4 -28.15 -13.57 -23.25
CA THR A 4 -27.44 -12.34 -22.95
C THR A 4 -26.10 -12.66 -22.31
N HIS A 5 -25.01 -12.41 -23.03
CA HIS A 5 -23.68 -12.25 -22.43
C HIS A 5 -23.70 -11.00 -21.55
N GLY A 6 -24.05 -11.20 -20.27
CA GLY A 6 -23.85 -10.22 -19.22
C GLY A 6 -22.36 -9.96 -19.09
N GLY A 7 -21.92 -8.85 -19.71
CA GLY A 7 -20.60 -8.26 -19.51
C GLY A 7 -20.44 -7.89 -18.05
N ARG A 8 -19.96 -8.85 -17.25
CA ARG A 8 -19.41 -8.59 -15.93
C ARG A 8 -18.06 -7.91 -16.19
N ALA A 9 -18.09 -6.58 -16.26
CA ALA A 9 -16.89 -5.77 -16.22
C ALA A 9 -16.07 -6.26 -15.02
N ARG A 10 -14.94 -6.90 -15.32
CA ARG A 10 -13.94 -7.27 -14.32
C ARG A 10 -13.33 -5.96 -13.84
N THR A 11 -13.95 -5.33 -12.84
CA THR A 11 -13.25 -4.47 -11.88
C THR A 11 -12.24 -5.36 -11.17
N GLY A 12 -11.06 -5.48 -11.77
CA GLY A 12 -9.97 -6.32 -11.30
C GLY A 12 -8.68 -5.52 -11.42
N LEU A 13 -8.63 -4.42 -10.68
CA LEU A 13 -7.48 -3.53 -10.55
C LEU A 13 -7.26 -3.32 -9.05
N GLY A 14 -6.78 -4.39 -8.42
CA GLY A 14 -6.59 -4.46 -6.98
C GLY A 14 -5.51 -5.47 -6.69
N ALA A 15 -4.33 -5.29 -7.27
CA ALA A 15 -3.16 -6.09 -6.96
C ALA A 15 -2.01 -5.11 -6.73
N ILE A 16 -1.47 -5.12 -5.51
CA ILE A 16 -0.68 -4.05 -4.89
C ILE A 16 -1.51 -2.82 -4.48
N ALA A 17 -2.53 -3.04 -3.65
CA ALA A 17 -2.80 -2.03 -2.63
C ALA A 17 -1.69 -2.07 -1.57
N LEU A 18 -1.34 -3.18 -0.92
CA LEU A 18 -0.62 -3.09 0.37
C LEU A 18 0.68 -2.24 0.41
N ALA A 19 1.57 -2.29 -0.58
CA ALA A 19 2.73 -1.39 -0.61
C ALA A 19 2.36 0.06 -0.97
N LEU A 20 1.42 0.27 -1.90
CA LEU A 20 0.99 1.59 -2.37
C LEU A 20 -0.09 2.23 -1.48
N THR A 21 -0.87 1.45 -0.75
CA THR A 21 -2.03 1.83 0.04
C THR A 21 -1.60 2.19 1.46
N LEU A 22 -0.50 1.60 1.96
CA LEU A 22 0.26 2.15 3.08
C LEU A 22 0.90 3.52 2.73
N GLY A 23 1.37 3.69 1.49
CA GLY A 23 1.85 4.99 1.00
C GLY A 23 0.76 6.05 0.86
N PHE A 24 -0.45 5.66 0.41
CA PHE A 24 -1.55 6.59 0.16
C PHE A 24 -2.42 6.93 1.38
N THR A 25 -2.45 6.10 2.44
CA THR A 25 -3.15 6.46 3.68
C THR A 25 -2.41 7.51 4.51
N LEU A 26 -1.11 7.75 4.25
CA LEU A 26 -0.34 8.86 4.81
C LEU A 26 -0.67 10.23 4.18
N ALA A 27 -1.49 10.28 3.12
CA ALA A 27 -2.07 11.53 2.61
C ALA A 27 -3.24 12.06 3.47
N GLY A 28 -3.49 11.46 4.64
CA GLY A 28 -4.41 11.95 5.66
C GLY A 28 -3.91 13.15 6.48
N CYS A 29 -2.79 13.78 6.11
CA CYS A 29 -2.54 15.16 6.51
C CYS A 29 -3.41 16.09 5.66
N THR A 30 -4.58 16.41 6.21
CA THR A 30 -5.38 17.60 5.96
C THR A 30 -4.53 18.81 5.59
N GLN A 31 -4.25 19.00 4.30
CA GLN A 31 -4.07 20.35 3.79
C GLN A 31 -5.46 20.90 3.48
N ALA A 32 -5.93 21.73 4.40
CA ALA A 32 -6.97 22.70 4.13
C ALA A 32 -6.50 23.66 3.02
N THR A 33 -6.55 23.21 1.76
CA THR A 33 -6.51 24.12 0.61
C THR A 33 -7.92 24.63 0.37
N THR A 34 -8.23 25.73 1.04
CA THR A 34 -9.32 26.63 0.67
C THR A 34 -9.07 27.11 -0.76
N THR A 35 -9.75 26.51 -1.74
CA THR A 35 -9.73 26.99 -3.13
C THR A 35 -10.45 28.33 -3.21
N ALA A 36 -9.70 29.42 -3.01
CA ALA A 36 -10.12 30.76 -3.39
C ALA A 36 -10.08 30.86 -4.92
N LYS A 37 -11.27 30.94 -5.51
CA LYS A 37 -11.51 31.28 -6.92
C LYS A 37 -10.80 32.60 -7.27
N PRO A 38 -9.97 32.66 -8.34
CA PRO A 38 -9.47 33.95 -8.81
C PRO A 38 -10.64 34.73 -9.44
N SER A 39 -11.15 35.71 -8.70
CA SER A 39 -12.04 36.74 -9.21
C SER A 39 -11.19 37.89 -9.72
N PRO A 40 -11.34 38.36 -10.97
CA PRO A 40 -10.56 39.48 -11.48
C PRO A 40 -10.93 40.78 -10.77
N SER A 41 -9.90 41.61 -10.57
CA SER A 41 -9.91 42.91 -9.89
C SER A 41 -11.02 43.85 -10.34
N ALA A 42 -11.76 44.38 -9.37
CA ALA A 42 -12.33 45.71 -9.42
C ALA A 42 -12.10 46.37 -8.05
N SER A 43 -11.40 47.50 -8.07
CA SER A 43 -11.13 48.35 -6.91
C SER A 43 -12.41 48.91 -6.30
N ALA A 44 -12.55 48.84 -4.98
CA ALA A 44 -13.27 49.84 -4.20
C ALA A 44 -12.84 49.81 -2.72
N SER A 45 -12.37 50.96 -2.25
CA SER A 45 -12.14 51.29 -0.85
C SER A 45 -13.39 51.11 0.01
N ALA A 46 -13.22 50.53 1.21
CA ALA A 46 -13.84 51.00 2.46
C ALA A 46 -13.23 50.26 3.68
N SER A 47 -12.59 51.02 4.56
CA SER A 47 -12.35 50.67 5.97
C SER A 47 -13.60 51.05 6.81
N PRO A 48 -13.58 50.88 8.14
CA PRO A 48 -13.43 49.69 8.97
C PRO A 48 -14.68 49.49 9.86
N SER A 49 -14.82 48.37 10.58
CA SER A 49 -15.60 48.39 11.84
C SER A 49 -15.30 47.20 12.75
N SER A 50 -14.91 47.54 13.97
CA SER A 50 -14.79 46.65 15.13
C SER A 50 -16.15 46.12 15.58
N SER A 51 -16.17 44.91 16.12
CA SER A 51 -17.11 44.56 17.21
C SER A 51 -16.57 43.40 18.02
N ALA A 52 -16.41 43.69 19.31
CA ALA A 52 -16.23 42.76 20.40
C ALA A 52 -17.57 42.08 20.75
N SER A 53 -17.51 40.85 21.25
CA SER A 53 -18.39 40.28 22.31
C SER A 53 -17.91 38.85 22.57
N THR A 54 -17.38 38.53 23.76
CA THR A 54 -18.09 38.15 25.00
C THR A 54 -18.44 36.67 25.04
N GLU A 55 -17.67 35.95 25.87
CA GLU A 55 -18.10 35.07 26.96
C GLU A 55 -19.36 34.21 26.78
N ALA A 56 -19.16 32.89 26.79
CA ALA A 56 -20.06 31.94 27.43
C ALA A 56 -19.28 30.66 27.78
N GLU A 57 -18.98 30.49 29.07
CA GLU A 57 -18.76 29.17 29.66
C GLU A 57 -20.05 28.35 29.59
N PRO A 58 -19.93 27.03 29.39
CA PRO A 58 -20.72 26.15 30.25
C PRO A 58 -19.84 25.10 30.93
N ASP A 59 -19.97 25.10 32.26
CA ASP A 59 -19.62 24.04 33.18
C ASP A 59 -20.44 22.78 32.83
N ALA A 60 -19.75 21.68 32.57
CA ALA A 60 -20.34 20.34 32.53
C ALA A 60 -19.29 19.33 33.01
N THR A 61 -19.17 19.26 34.34
CA THR A 61 -18.56 18.14 35.05
C THR A 61 -19.36 16.87 34.75
N ALA A 62 -18.87 16.04 33.82
CA ALA A 62 -19.31 14.67 33.65
C ALA A 62 -18.17 13.74 34.07
N ASP A 63 -18.42 13.02 35.16
CA ASP A 63 -17.60 11.96 35.73
C ASP A 63 -17.53 10.79 34.72
N PRO A 64 -16.36 10.48 34.12
CA PRO A 64 -16.24 9.29 33.29
C PRO A 64 -16.05 8.09 34.21
N GLU A 65 -17.11 7.31 34.35
CA GLU A 65 -17.08 5.97 34.93
C GLU A 65 -15.92 5.19 34.29
N SER A 66 -14.95 4.83 35.14
CA SER A 66 -13.73 4.13 34.77
C SER A 66 -14.08 2.73 34.25
N THR A 67 -14.33 2.65 32.96
CA THR A 67 -14.39 1.39 32.23
C THR A 67 -12.96 0.89 32.13
N ALA A 68 -12.69 -0.20 32.85
CA ALA A 68 -11.44 -0.94 32.78
C ALA A 68 -11.12 -1.24 31.31
N THR A 69 -10.24 -0.41 30.75
CA THR A 69 -9.57 -0.67 29.49
C THR A 69 -8.70 -1.87 29.77
N ALA A 70 -9.18 -3.06 29.38
CA ALA A 70 -8.32 -4.21 29.27
C ALA A 70 -7.17 -3.78 28.37
N GLU A 71 -5.96 -3.68 28.94
CA GLU A 71 -4.74 -3.50 28.17
C GLU A 71 -4.81 -4.49 27.01
N PRO A 72 -4.84 -4.04 25.74
CA PRO A 72 -4.73 -4.95 24.63
C PRO A 72 -3.37 -5.60 24.81
N GLY A 73 -3.40 -6.88 25.22
CA GLY A 73 -2.20 -7.65 25.52
C GLY A 73 -1.22 -7.42 24.39
N GLU A 74 -0.08 -6.83 24.72
CA GLU A 74 1.00 -6.52 23.80
C GLU A 74 1.43 -7.84 23.16
N VAL A 75 0.81 -8.18 22.02
CA VAL A 75 1.28 -9.28 21.20
C VAL A 75 2.61 -8.80 20.70
N LYS A 76 3.68 -9.21 21.40
CA LYS A 76 5.05 -9.15 20.93
C LYS A 76 5.15 -10.07 19.72
N GLN A 77 4.50 -9.69 18.62
CA GLN A 77 4.80 -10.24 17.33
C GLN A 77 6.26 -9.86 17.09
N ASN A 78 7.06 -10.89 16.91
CA ASN A 78 8.50 -10.81 16.73
C ASN A 78 8.77 -10.21 15.34
N THR A 79 8.44 -8.93 15.16
CA THR A 79 8.58 -8.15 13.91
C THR A 79 10.04 -7.83 13.59
N ASP A 80 10.96 -8.29 14.45
CA ASP A 80 12.40 -8.15 14.28
C ASP A 80 12.94 -8.93 13.07
N LYS A 81 12.19 -9.92 12.56
CA LYS A 81 12.61 -10.66 11.36
C LYS A 81 11.45 -10.95 10.42
N LEU A 82 11.32 -10.11 9.40
CA LEU A 82 10.43 -10.36 8.27
C LEU A 82 10.77 -11.72 7.63
N VAL A 83 9.75 -12.50 7.30
CA VAL A 83 9.91 -13.69 6.44
C VAL A 83 10.53 -13.26 5.12
N ASP A 84 11.50 -14.04 4.66
CA ASP A 84 12.24 -13.77 3.42
C ASP A 84 11.86 -14.79 2.34
N PRO A 85 10.96 -14.44 1.41
CA PRO A 85 10.51 -15.37 0.37
C PRO A 85 11.61 -15.74 -0.63
N SER A 86 12.68 -14.93 -0.74
CA SER A 86 13.78 -15.19 -1.67
C SER A 86 14.58 -16.46 -1.32
N LYS A 87 14.41 -16.98 -0.10
CA LYS A 87 15.07 -18.22 0.35
C LYS A 87 14.29 -19.49 0.03
N ALA A 88 13.09 -19.39 -0.52
CA ALA A 88 12.30 -20.57 -0.85
C ALA A 88 12.92 -21.40 -1.99
N ALA A 89 12.71 -22.72 -1.95
CA ALA A 89 13.31 -23.65 -2.90
C ALA A 89 12.58 -23.70 -4.26
N ASP A 90 11.27 -23.42 -4.26
CA ASP A 90 10.40 -23.53 -5.43
C ASP A 90 9.33 -22.44 -5.44
N VAL A 91 8.59 -22.33 -6.55
CA VAL A 91 7.54 -21.33 -6.77
C VAL A 91 6.49 -21.33 -5.66
N CYS A 92 6.02 -22.50 -5.22
CA CYS A 92 4.98 -22.58 -4.20
C CYS A 92 5.50 -22.17 -2.81
N GLY A 93 6.75 -22.50 -2.49
CA GLY A 93 7.43 -21.99 -1.31
C GLY A 93 7.57 -20.47 -1.32
N VAL A 94 7.86 -19.87 -2.48
CA VAL A 94 7.94 -18.40 -2.61
C VAL A 94 6.57 -17.77 -2.33
N PHE A 95 5.49 -18.26 -2.96
CA PHE A 95 4.14 -17.71 -2.74
C PHE A 95 3.63 -17.96 -1.31
N GLY A 96 3.96 -19.08 -0.69
CA GLY A 96 3.67 -19.32 0.73
C GLY A 96 4.36 -18.32 1.64
N ALA A 97 5.67 -18.12 1.46
CA ALA A 97 6.44 -17.13 2.21
C ALA A 97 5.98 -15.69 1.95
N LEU A 98 5.53 -15.38 0.72
CA LEU A 98 4.95 -14.08 0.38
C LEU A 98 3.62 -13.83 1.12
N SER A 99 2.79 -14.87 1.28
CA SER A 99 1.57 -14.80 2.09
C SER A 99 1.89 -14.52 3.57
N ASP A 100 2.87 -15.22 4.14
CA ASP A 100 3.34 -14.99 5.52
C ASP A 100 3.93 -13.59 5.70
N LEU A 101 4.70 -13.11 4.72
CA LEU A 101 5.23 -11.75 4.70
C LEU A 101 4.10 -10.72 4.65
N ASN A 102 3.07 -10.93 3.83
CA ASN A 102 1.91 -10.05 3.74
C ASN A 102 1.17 -9.96 5.08
N ALA A 103 0.98 -11.09 5.78
CA ALA A 103 0.40 -11.11 7.11
C ALA A 103 1.22 -10.31 8.13
N GLN A 104 2.56 -10.38 8.06
CA GLN A 104 3.45 -9.58 8.91
C GLN A 104 3.36 -8.09 8.58
N ILE A 105 3.34 -7.71 7.29
CA ILE A 105 3.20 -6.32 6.86
C ILE A 105 1.87 -5.74 7.35
N ALA A 106 0.78 -6.50 7.25
CA ALA A 106 -0.54 -6.09 7.73
C ALA A 106 -0.59 -5.86 9.26
N ALA A 107 0.35 -6.46 10.01
CA ALA A 107 0.49 -6.26 11.45
C ALA A 107 1.45 -5.12 11.83
N LEU A 108 2.15 -4.50 10.87
CA LEU A 108 3.04 -3.37 11.14
C LEU A 108 2.23 -2.12 11.47
N SER A 109 2.74 -1.31 12.40
CA SER A 109 2.27 0.06 12.57
C SER A 109 2.61 0.89 11.31
N PRO A 110 1.84 1.94 10.99
CA PRO A 110 2.15 2.83 9.87
C PRO A 110 3.58 3.40 9.91
N GLU A 111 4.07 3.75 11.10
CA GLU A 111 5.45 4.24 11.30
C GLU A 111 6.49 3.16 11.00
N SER A 112 6.25 1.93 11.44
CA SER A 112 7.12 0.78 11.15
C SER A 112 7.10 0.44 9.65
N ALA A 113 5.95 0.52 9.01
CA ALA A 113 5.81 0.30 7.58
C ALA A 113 6.57 1.38 6.78
N GLN A 114 6.44 2.65 7.16
CA GLN A 114 7.14 3.76 6.50
C GLN A 114 8.66 3.64 6.63
N THR A 115 9.16 3.36 7.83
CA THR A 115 10.61 3.21 8.07
C THR A 115 11.21 2.00 7.36
N ARG A 116 10.41 0.95 7.13
CA ARG A 116 10.82 -0.28 6.43
C ARG A 116 10.47 -0.31 4.96
N PHE A 117 9.82 0.73 4.42
CA PHE A 117 9.25 0.69 3.08
C PHE A 117 10.29 0.37 1.99
N GLY A 118 11.46 1.02 2.04
CA GLY A 118 12.56 0.73 1.12
C GLY A 118 13.06 -0.72 1.21
N ASP A 119 13.16 -1.27 2.42
CA ASP A 119 13.58 -2.66 2.63
C ASP A 119 12.52 -3.65 2.16
N LEU A 120 11.23 -3.35 2.36
CA LEU A 120 10.12 -4.14 1.84
C LEU A 120 10.12 -4.15 0.30
N LEU A 121 10.42 -3.02 -0.36
CA LEU A 121 10.56 -2.96 -1.81
C LEU A 121 11.76 -3.78 -2.32
N ARG A 122 12.91 -3.71 -1.64
CA ARG A 122 14.07 -4.57 -1.99
C ARG A 122 13.80 -6.04 -1.76
N LEU A 123 13.13 -6.39 -0.67
CA LEU A 123 12.71 -7.75 -0.37
C LEU A 123 11.73 -8.28 -1.43
N THR A 124 10.82 -7.42 -1.89
CA THR A 124 9.93 -7.71 -3.02
C THR A 124 10.75 -7.95 -4.30
N GLY A 125 11.75 -7.10 -4.57
CA GLY A 125 12.69 -7.28 -5.68
C GLY A 125 13.40 -8.63 -5.66
N ALA A 126 13.99 -9.00 -4.51
CA ALA A 126 14.66 -10.28 -4.30
C ALA A 126 13.70 -11.48 -4.43
N THR A 127 12.45 -11.32 -3.97
CA THR A 127 11.42 -12.34 -4.09
C THR A 127 11.08 -12.64 -5.55
N PHE A 128 10.90 -11.60 -6.37
CA PHE A 128 10.61 -11.76 -7.79
C PHE A 128 11.81 -12.24 -8.60
N ALA A 129 13.02 -11.83 -8.24
CA ALA A 129 14.24 -12.42 -8.79
C ALA A 129 14.30 -13.92 -8.48
N ARG A 130 13.95 -14.32 -7.26
CA ARG A 130 13.86 -15.74 -6.90
C ARG A 130 12.81 -16.48 -7.72
N LEU A 131 11.61 -15.91 -7.91
CA LEU A 131 10.59 -16.49 -8.79
C LEU A 131 11.15 -16.70 -10.21
N ALA A 132 11.86 -15.72 -10.76
CA ALA A 132 12.49 -15.86 -12.07
C ALA A 132 13.47 -17.06 -12.11
N GLU A 133 14.24 -17.29 -11.05
CA GLU A 133 15.17 -18.42 -10.95
C GLU A 133 14.47 -19.78 -10.83
N VAL A 134 13.44 -19.88 -10.00
CA VAL A 134 12.82 -21.18 -9.64
C VAL A 134 11.60 -21.54 -10.49
N ASP A 135 11.05 -20.59 -11.25
CA ASP A 135 9.95 -20.87 -12.18
C ASP A 135 10.47 -21.62 -13.42
N ASP A 136 9.79 -22.70 -13.72
CA ASP A 136 10.04 -23.58 -14.86
C ASP A 136 9.41 -23.06 -16.16
N VAL A 137 8.48 -22.10 -16.06
CA VAL A 137 7.83 -21.46 -17.21
C VAL A 137 8.72 -20.33 -17.76
N THR A 138 9.35 -20.58 -18.89
CA THR A 138 10.36 -19.66 -19.48
C THR A 138 9.77 -18.30 -19.83
N GLU A 139 8.52 -18.26 -20.30
CA GLU A 139 7.81 -17.03 -20.64
C GLU A 139 7.57 -16.14 -19.41
N LEU A 140 7.41 -16.74 -18.22
CA LEU A 140 7.16 -15.98 -16.99
C LEU A 140 8.45 -15.48 -16.35
N ARG A 141 9.56 -16.19 -16.54
CA ARG A 141 10.87 -15.80 -15.98
C ARG A 141 11.23 -14.35 -16.30
N ALA A 142 11.08 -13.93 -17.56
CA ALA A 142 11.37 -12.56 -17.96
C ALA A 142 10.42 -11.55 -17.30
N GLY A 143 9.14 -11.92 -17.14
CA GLY A 143 8.15 -11.12 -16.43
C GLY A 143 8.52 -10.95 -14.95
N TRP A 144 8.79 -12.05 -14.24
CA TRP A 144 9.21 -12.02 -12.84
C TRP A 144 10.47 -11.17 -12.65
N GLN A 145 11.46 -11.34 -13.53
CA GLN A 145 12.68 -10.54 -13.48
C GLN A 145 12.37 -9.04 -13.64
N LYS A 146 11.52 -8.66 -14.60
CA LYS A 146 11.10 -7.27 -14.81
C LYS A 146 10.47 -6.65 -13.56
N VAL A 147 9.54 -7.37 -12.91
CA VAL A 147 8.92 -6.92 -11.66
C VAL A 147 9.97 -6.77 -10.55
N GLY A 148 10.90 -7.72 -10.44
CA GLY A 148 11.97 -7.69 -9.43
C GLY A 148 12.92 -6.51 -9.60
N GLU A 149 13.29 -6.18 -10.84
CA GLU A 149 14.12 -5.03 -11.18
C GLU A 149 13.40 -3.71 -10.86
N SER A 150 12.13 -3.58 -11.23
CA SER A 150 11.32 -2.38 -10.93
C SER A 150 11.12 -2.19 -9.42
N ALA A 151 10.92 -3.27 -8.66
CA ALA A 151 10.81 -3.21 -7.20
C ALA A 151 12.12 -2.78 -6.54
N THR A 152 13.24 -3.34 -7.01
CA THR A 152 14.58 -2.96 -6.54
C THR A 152 14.86 -1.49 -6.82
N LYS A 153 14.56 -1.02 -8.05
CA LYS A 153 14.72 0.39 -8.44
C LYS A 153 13.87 1.33 -7.59
N ALA A 154 12.64 0.95 -7.25
CA ALA A 154 11.79 1.71 -6.35
C ALA A 154 12.37 1.78 -4.93
N GLY A 155 12.84 0.66 -4.38
CA GLY A 155 13.49 0.60 -3.06
C GLY A 155 14.80 1.40 -2.98
N ASP A 156 15.59 1.36 -4.05
CA ASP A 156 16.82 2.16 -4.18
C ASP A 156 16.50 3.65 -4.28
N SER A 157 15.52 4.03 -5.09
CA SER A 157 15.07 5.43 -5.20
C SER A 157 14.61 5.96 -3.84
N PHE A 158 13.77 5.21 -3.13
CA PHE A 158 13.31 5.57 -1.79
C PHE A 158 14.48 5.79 -0.80
N THR A 159 15.50 4.92 -0.85
CA THR A 159 16.67 5.04 0.02
C THR A 159 17.54 6.24 -0.32
N VAL A 160 17.77 6.49 -1.62
CA VAL A 160 18.58 7.62 -2.09
C VAL A 160 17.97 8.97 -1.66
N PHE A 161 16.64 9.08 -1.65
CA PHE A 161 15.93 10.29 -1.23
C PHE A 161 15.56 10.29 0.27
N GLY A 162 16.29 9.55 1.11
CA GLY A 162 16.16 9.63 2.56
C GLY A 162 14.82 9.14 3.12
N GLY A 163 14.12 8.27 2.39
CA GLY A 163 12.82 7.74 2.79
C GLY A 163 11.63 8.64 2.43
N GLU A 164 11.83 9.63 1.57
CA GLU A 164 10.74 10.45 1.05
C GLU A 164 9.98 9.73 -0.08
N ALA A 165 8.86 9.08 0.26
CA ALA A 165 7.98 8.42 -0.71
C ALA A 165 7.42 9.38 -1.77
N MET A 166 7.30 10.68 -1.44
CA MET A 166 6.71 11.72 -2.29
C MET A 166 7.70 12.34 -3.30
N ASN A 167 8.94 11.85 -3.35
CA ASN A 167 9.88 12.29 -4.38
C ASN A 167 9.41 11.82 -5.77
N ALA A 168 9.47 12.70 -6.77
CA ALA A 168 9.00 12.40 -8.12
C ALA A 168 9.64 11.13 -8.72
N THR A 169 10.94 10.90 -8.48
CA THR A 169 11.65 9.70 -8.96
C THR A 169 11.17 8.44 -8.24
N THR A 170 10.92 8.52 -6.93
CA THR A 170 10.35 7.40 -6.17
C THR A 170 8.94 7.06 -6.67
N LEU A 171 8.10 8.08 -6.89
CA LEU A 171 6.74 7.91 -7.41
C LEU A 171 6.75 7.32 -8.83
N GLU A 172 7.65 7.77 -9.70
CA GLU A 172 7.82 7.22 -11.05
C GLU A 172 8.23 5.74 -10.99
N ALA A 173 9.20 5.40 -10.14
CA ALA A 173 9.65 4.02 -9.96
C ALA A 173 8.54 3.10 -9.39
N LEU A 174 7.75 3.60 -8.43
CA LEU A 174 6.60 2.90 -7.89
C LEU A 174 5.50 2.71 -8.95
N GLY A 175 5.26 3.72 -9.78
CA GLY A 175 4.33 3.63 -10.92
C GLY A 175 4.75 2.55 -11.91
N GLN A 176 6.02 2.50 -12.29
CA GLN A 176 6.55 1.46 -13.18
C GLN A 176 6.44 0.07 -12.57
N LEU A 177 6.77 -0.07 -11.28
CA LEU A 177 6.57 -1.32 -10.54
C LEU A 177 5.11 -1.79 -10.61
N SER A 178 4.15 -0.89 -10.40
CA SER A 178 2.72 -1.24 -10.48
C SER A 178 2.34 -1.77 -11.86
N ILE A 179 2.79 -1.10 -12.93
CA ILE A 179 2.53 -1.51 -14.32
C ILE A 179 3.10 -2.89 -14.59
N ASP A 180 4.38 -3.10 -14.28
CA ASP A 180 5.06 -4.37 -14.53
C ASP A 180 4.44 -5.51 -13.74
N TYR A 181 4.04 -5.24 -12.49
CA TYR A 181 3.37 -6.23 -11.66
C TYR A 181 2.01 -6.62 -12.23
N GLU A 182 1.17 -5.66 -12.63
CA GLU A 182 -0.16 -5.97 -13.20
C GLU A 182 -0.04 -6.79 -14.49
N GLU A 183 0.91 -6.42 -15.36
CA GLU A 183 1.19 -7.12 -16.61
C GLU A 183 1.57 -8.58 -16.37
N VAL A 184 2.40 -8.85 -15.36
CA VAL A 184 2.99 -10.17 -15.12
C VAL A 184 2.18 -11.01 -14.14
N VAL A 185 1.82 -10.46 -12.99
CA VAL A 185 1.28 -11.22 -11.86
C VAL A 185 -0.21 -11.48 -12.05
N GLY A 186 -0.97 -10.47 -12.52
CA GLY A 186 -2.43 -10.56 -12.67
C GLY A 186 -2.89 -11.81 -13.44
N PRO A 187 -2.36 -12.08 -14.64
CA PRO A 187 -2.69 -13.27 -15.41
C PRO A 187 -2.28 -14.60 -14.74
N GLN A 188 -1.32 -14.58 -13.81
CA GLN A 188 -0.76 -15.78 -13.19
C GLN A 188 -1.41 -16.17 -11.86
N LEU A 189 -2.12 -15.25 -11.20
CA LEU A 189 -2.71 -15.52 -9.88
C LEU A 189 -3.61 -16.77 -9.88
N GLU A 190 -4.47 -16.94 -10.88
CA GLU A 190 -5.32 -18.14 -10.99
C GLU A 190 -4.50 -19.42 -11.19
N ASN A 191 -3.42 -19.35 -11.97
CA ASN A 191 -2.56 -20.50 -12.23
C ASN A 191 -1.80 -20.89 -10.97
N VAL A 192 -1.24 -19.92 -10.26
CA VAL A 192 -0.53 -20.11 -8.99
C VAL A 192 -1.47 -20.68 -7.93
N GLN A 193 -2.68 -20.14 -7.79
CA GLN A 193 -3.67 -20.67 -6.85
C GLN A 193 -4.01 -22.13 -7.14
N LYS A 194 -4.26 -22.47 -8.41
CA LYS A 194 -4.54 -23.86 -8.82
C LYS A 194 -3.34 -24.79 -8.58
N ARG A 195 -2.13 -24.31 -8.85
CA ARG A 195 -0.91 -25.11 -8.82
C ARG A 195 -0.35 -25.30 -7.40
N CYS A 196 -0.45 -24.28 -6.56
CA CYS A 196 0.14 -24.26 -5.21
C CYS A 196 -0.90 -24.38 -4.08
N GLY A 197 -2.20 -24.25 -4.36
CA GLY A 197 -3.25 -24.29 -3.34
C GLY A 197 -3.20 -23.12 -2.34
N VAL A 198 -2.43 -22.07 -2.65
CA VAL A 198 -2.31 -20.87 -1.83
C VAL A 198 -3.47 -19.94 -2.14
N ASP A 199 -4.14 -19.43 -1.10
CA ASP A 199 -5.19 -18.43 -1.27
C ASP A 199 -4.60 -17.06 -1.61
N VAL A 200 -4.39 -16.83 -2.91
CA VAL A 200 -3.95 -15.54 -3.45
C VAL A 200 -5.01 -14.45 -3.31
N GLY A 201 -6.26 -14.78 -2.96
CA GLY A 201 -7.29 -13.78 -2.65
C GLY A 201 -6.90 -12.90 -1.46
N SER A 202 -6.07 -13.42 -0.54
CA SER A 202 -5.48 -12.64 0.56
C SER A 202 -4.43 -11.60 0.09
N LEU A 203 -3.89 -11.76 -1.11
CA LEU A 203 -2.91 -10.83 -1.72
C LEU A 203 -3.60 -9.70 -2.49
N THR A 204 -4.89 -9.86 -2.80
CA THR A 204 -5.71 -8.81 -3.39
C THR A 204 -6.49 -8.09 -2.28
N PRO A 205 -6.38 -6.76 -2.10
CA PRO A 205 -7.32 -6.02 -1.27
C PRO A 205 -8.76 -6.35 -1.66
N VAL A 206 -9.55 -6.83 -0.70
CA VAL A 206 -11.01 -6.90 -0.87
C VAL A 206 -11.52 -5.47 -0.77
N GLU A 207 -11.97 -4.89 -1.90
CA GLU A 207 -12.75 -3.66 -1.86
C GLU A 207 -14.02 -3.97 -1.05
N LYS A 208 -14.12 -3.39 0.16
CA LYS A 208 -15.37 -3.39 0.91
C LYS A 208 -16.28 -2.37 0.26
N GLU A 209 -17.25 -2.85 -0.52
CA GLU A 209 -18.39 -2.07 -1.01
C GLU A 209 -19.21 -1.47 0.14
#